data_AF-A0A7W1FI30-F1
#
_entry.id   AF-A0A7W1FI30-F1
#
_cell.length_a   1.000
_cell.length_b   1.000
_cell.length_c   1.000
_cell.angle_alpha   90.00
_cell.angle_beta   90.00
_cell.angle_gamma   90.00
#
_symmetry.space_group_name_H-M   'P 1'
#
loop_
_entity.id
_entity.type
_entity.pdbx_description
1 polymer ?
#
loop_
_entity_poly.entity_id
_entity_poly.type
_entity_poly.pdbx_seq_one_letter_code
_entity_poly.pdbx_strand_id
1 'polypeptide(L)'
;MNLARGPLVVVHAVFATVVVISFSMHLRERESEVALVKQTAQQERQETVRLEHDIAQQEAVLDGLRRKDPYVVELVARERLKYATPGEIAPPPLPAIDKLRATDTK
;
A
#
# COMPACT_ATOMS: atom_id res chain seq x y z
N MET A 1 -45.36 39.34 -30.32
CA MET A 1 -44.14 38.74 -30.91
C MET A 1 -43.15 38.29 -29.82
N ASN A 2 -43.48 37.24 -29.04
CA ASN A 2 -42.54 36.66 -28.04
C ASN A 2 -42.55 35.12 -27.99
N LEU A 3 -43.44 34.46 -28.73
CA LEU A 3 -43.59 32.99 -28.67
C LEU A 3 -42.41 32.21 -29.25
N ALA A 4 -41.63 32.78 -30.17
CA ALA A 4 -40.48 32.10 -30.77
C ALA A 4 -39.21 32.14 -29.89
N ARG A 5 -39.14 33.03 -28.88
CA ARG A 5 -37.97 33.17 -28.00
C ARG A 5 -37.98 32.16 -26.86
N GLY A 6 -39.16 31.84 -26.32
CA GLY A 6 -39.34 30.82 -25.28
C GLY A 6 -38.72 29.45 -25.63
N PRO A 7 -39.08 28.82 -26.76
CA PRO A 7 -38.55 27.50 -27.12
C PRO A 7 -37.05 27.52 -27.40
N LEU A 8 -36.51 28.60 -27.98
CA LEU A 8 -35.07 28.75 -28.21
C LEU A 8 -34.29 28.78 -26.88
N VAL A 9 -34.78 29.52 -25.89
CA VAL A 9 -34.16 29.59 -24.56
C VAL A 9 -34.19 28.23 -23.87
N VAL A 10 -35.30 27.50 -23.98
CA VAL A 10 -35.41 26.14 -23.42
C VAL A 10 -34.41 25.20 -24.07
N VAL A 11 -34.30 25.19 -25.41
CA VAL A 11 -33.33 24.36 -26.13
C VAL A 11 -31.89 24.71 -25.74
N HIS A 12 -31.57 25.99 -25.62
CA HIS A 12 -30.24 26.42 -25.19
C HIS A 12 -29.95 26.00 -23.73
N ALA A 13 -30.93 26.12 -22.84
CA ALA A 13 -30.79 25.69 -21.45
C ALA A 13 -30.56 24.17 -21.35
N VAL A 14 -31.30 23.36 -22.12
CA VAL A 14 -31.10 21.91 -22.19
C VAL A 14 -29.72 21.56 -22.76
N PHE A 15 -29.28 22.26 -23.80
CA PHE A 15 -27.95 22.03 -24.37
C PHE A 15 -26.85 22.40 -23.36
N ALA A 16 -26.98 23.55 -22.70
CA ALA A 16 -26.04 23.98 -21.68
C ALA A 16 -25.96 22.99 -20.50
N THR A 17 -27.09 22.45 -20.04
CA THR A 17 -27.08 21.44 -18.97
C THR A 17 -26.41 20.14 -19.41
N VAL A 18 -26.66 19.66 -20.63
CA VAL A 18 -25.99 18.47 -21.18
C VAL A 18 -24.47 18.69 -21.23
N VAL A 19 -24.02 19.85 -21.70
CA VAL A 19 -22.59 20.18 -21.75
C VAL A 19 -21.99 20.20 -20.34
N VAL A 20 -22.61 20.88 -19.38
CA VAL A 20 -22.13 20.94 -17.99
C VAL A 20 -22.06 19.56 -17.35
N ILE A 21 -23.08 18.72 -17.55
CA ILE A 21 -23.11 17.34 -17.05
C ILE A 21 -21.97 16.54 -17.68
N SER A 22 -21.81 16.61 -19.00
CA SER A 22 -20.75 15.91 -19.71
C SER A 22 -19.37 16.29 -19.20
N PHE A 23 -19.07 17.59 -19.07
CA PHE A 23 -17.80 18.06 -18.51
C PHE A 23 -17.62 17.59 -17.06
N SER A 24 -18.67 17.63 -16.25
CA SER A 24 -18.62 17.16 -14.85
C SER A 24 -18.29 15.67 -14.76
N MET A 25 -18.83 14.84 -15.66
CA MET A 25 -18.52 13.42 -15.72
C MET A 25 -17.04 13.18 -16.08
N HIS A 26 -16.53 13.86 -17.10
CA HIS A 26 -15.13 13.72 -17.52
C HIS A 26 -14.17 14.18 -16.41
N LEU A 27 -14.48 15.27 -15.71
CA LEU A 27 -13.68 15.74 -14.58
C LEU A 27 -13.62 14.70 -13.46
N ARG A 28 -14.77 14.12 -13.09
CA ARG A 28 -14.83 13.05 -12.08
C ARG A 28 -14.06 11.80 -12.49
N GLU A 29 -14.14 11.41 -13.75
CA GLU A 29 -13.38 10.28 -14.29
C GLU A 29 -11.87 10.53 -14.15
N ARG A 30 -11.38 11.70 -14.58
CA ARG A 30 -9.97 12.08 -14.42
C ARG A 30 -9.53 12.17 -12.96
N GLU A 31 -10.36 12.71 -12.08
CA GLU A 31 -10.08 12.73 -10.64
C GLU A 31 -9.95 11.30 -10.08
N SER A 32 -10.82 10.38 -10.52
CA SER A 32 -10.77 8.97 -10.11
C SER A 32 -9.53 8.24 -10.61
N GLU A 33 -9.12 8.48 -11.87
CA GLU A 33 -7.89 7.92 -12.45
C GLU A 33 -6.65 8.41 -11.67
N VAL A 34 -6.58 9.71 -11.40
CA VAL A 34 -5.48 10.30 -10.64
C VAL A 34 -5.45 9.78 -9.20
N ALA A 35 -6.62 9.62 -8.56
CA ALA A 35 -6.72 9.05 -7.22
C ALA A 35 -6.20 7.60 -7.19
N LEU A 36 -6.58 6.79 -8.18
CA LEU A 36 -6.11 5.41 -8.32
C LEU A 36 -4.59 5.37 -8.48
N VAL A 37 -4.04 6.16 -9.41
CA VAL A 37 -2.58 6.23 -9.64
C VAL A 37 -1.84 6.66 -8.38
N LYS A 38 -2.35 7.67 -7.66
CA LYS A 38 -1.76 8.12 -6.39
C LYS A 38 -1.77 7.02 -5.33
N GLN A 39 -2.87 6.27 -5.23
CA GLN A 39 -2.98 5.18 -4.29
C GLN A 39 -1.97 4.06 -4.61
N THR A 40 -1.87 3.67 -5.87
CA THR A 40 -0.89 2.66 -6.32
C THR A 40 0.53 3.11 -6.04
N ALA A 41 0.89 4.35 -6.40
CA ALA A 41 2.22 4.89 -6.15
C ALA A 41 2.55 4.95 -4.64
N GLN A 42 1.57 5.26 -3.78
CA GLN A 42 1.75 5.24 -2.34
C GLN A 42 1.97 3.82 -1.81
N GLN A 43 1.21 2.85 -2.33
CA GLN A 43 1.36 1.44 -1.96
C GLN A 43 2.75 0.91 -2.36
N GLU A 44 3.16 1.14 -3.60
CA GLU A 44 4.49 0.74 -4.10
C GLU A 44 5.60 1.36 -3.25
N ARG A 45 5.50 2.66 -2.94
CA ARG A 45 6.49 3.33 -2.09
C ARG A 45 6.57 2.71 -0.69
N GLN A 46 5.43 2.37 -0.09
CA GLN A 46 5.43 1.70 1.21
C GLN A 46 6.06 0.31 1.14
N GLU A 47 5.84 -0.42 0.05
CA GLU A 47 6.46 -1.72 -0.19
C GLU A 47 7.97 -1.59 -0.39
N THR A 48 8.44 -0.62 -1.17
CA THR A 48 9.87 -0.33 -1.33
C THR A 48 10.53 -0.05 0.02
N VAL A 49 9.93 0.80 0.86
CA VAL A 49 10.49 1.13 2.18
C VAL A 49 10.57 -0.10 3.09
N ARG A 50 9.58 -1.01 3.01
CA ARG A 50 9.62 -2.28 3.75
C ARG A 50 10.76 -3.17 3.26
N LEU A 51 10.89 -3.34 1.96
CA LEU A 51 11.95 -4.15 1.35
C LEU A 51 13.34 -3.58 1.66
N GLU A 52 13.52 -2.25 1.63
CA GLU A 52 14.77 -1.60 2.04
C GLU A 52 15.11 -1.90 3.50
N HIS A 53 14.11 -1.89 4.38
CA HIS A 53 14.31 -2.22 5.78
C HIS A 53 14.70 -3.70 5.96
N ASP A 54 14.03 -4.61 5.26
CA ASP A 54 14.32 -6.05 5.32
C ASP A 54 15.72 -6.35 4.77
N ILE A 55 16.12 -5.70 3.67
CA ILE A 55 17.47 -5.82 3.11
C ILE A 55 18.50 -5.32 4.12
N ALA A 56 18.29 -4.14 4.73
CA ALA A 56 19.21 -3.60 5.72
C ALA A 56 19.37 -4.51 6.95
N GLN A 57 18.27 -5.13 7.41
CA GLN A 57 18.33 -6.13 8.48
C GLN A 57 19.14 -7.37 8.06
N GLN A 58 18.91 -7.90 6.87
CA GLN A 58 19.63 -9.06 6.36
C GLN A 58 21.12 -8.78 6.15
N GLU A 59 21.47 -7.60 5.63
CA GLU A 59 22.86 -7.16 5.49
C GLU A 59 23.55 -7.06 6.84
N ALA A 60 22.87 -6.51 7.86
CA ALA A 60 23.41 -6.47 9.22
C ALA A 60 23.68 -7.87 9.80
N VAL A 61 22.77 -8.82 9.56
CA VAL A 61 22.96 -10.23 9.97
C VAL A 61 24.14 -10.86 9.22
N LEU A 62 24.23 -10.66 7.90
CA LEU A 62 25.33 -11.17 7.09
C LEU A 62 26.69 -10.61 7.53
N ASP A 63 26.75 -9.32 7.84
CA ASP A 63 27.95 -8.68 8.35
C ASP A 63 28.33 -9.18 9.74
N GLY A 64 27.35 -9.43 10.63
CA GLY A 64 27.57 -10.10 11.91
C GLY A 64 28.16 -11.51 11.75
N LEU A 65 27.63 -12.29 10.80
CA LEU A 65 28.15 -13.62 10.47
C LEU A 65 29.57 -13.56 9.88
N ARG A 66 29.85 -12.61 8.97
CA ARG A 66 31.19 -12.39 8.39
C ARG A 66 32.22 -12.05 9.46
N ARG A 67 31.83 -11.24 10.45
CA ARG A 67 32.68 -10.87 11.60
C ARG A 67 32.77 -11.99 12.65
N LYS A 68 32.05 -13.10 12.46
CA LYS A 68 31.93 -14.21 13.41
C LYS A 68 31.49 -13.73 14.80
N ASP A 69 30.58 -12.76 14.84
CA ASP A 69 30.02 -12.29 16.11
C ASP A 69 29.32 -13.46 16.82
N PRO A 70 29.75 -13.84 18.03
CA PRO A 70 29.18 -14.97 18.77
C PRO A 70 27.67 -14.86 18.94
N TYR A 71 27.15 -13.65 19.16
CA TYR A 71 25.72 -13.44 19.40
C TYR A 71 24.88 -13.66 18.14
N VAL A 72 25.35 -13.16 16.98
CA VAL A 72 24.63 -13.34 15.71
C VAL A 72 24.69 -14.80 15.25
N VAL A 73 25.83 -15.47 15.45
CA VAL A 73 25.98 -16.89 15.14
C VAL A 73 25.06 -17.74 16.00
N GLU A 74 24.97 -17.47 17.32
CA GLU A 74 24.02 -18.16 18.19
C GLU A 74 22.56 -17.91 17.82
N LEU A 75 22.21 -16.67 17.49
CA LEU A 75 20.85 -16.31 17.06
C LEU A 75 20.45 -17.10 15.80
N VAL A 76 21.31 -17.11 14.78
CA VAL A 76 21.06 -17.84 13.53
C VAL A 76 21.05 -19.36 13.76
N ALA A 77 21.93 -19.87 14.64
CA ALA A 77 21.93 -21.29 15.02
C ALA A 77 20.63 -21.70 15.75
N ARG A 78 20.11 -20.85 16.63
CA ARG A 78 18.80 -21.08 17.29
C ARG A 78 17.67 -21.13 16.27
N GLU A 79 17.62 -20.15 15.36
CA GLU A 79 16.53 -20.03 14.39
C GLU A 79 16.56 -21.15 13.33
N ARG A 80 17.75 -21.47 12.79
CA ARG A 80 17.90 -22.45 11.69
C ARG A 80 18.11 -23.89 12.16
N LEU A 81 18.83 -24.10 13.25
CA LEU A 81 19.21 -25.44 13.75
C LEU A 81 18.40 -25.87 14.97
N LYS A 82 17.48 -25.04 15.46
CA LYS A 82 16.76 -25.24 16.73
C LYS A 82 17.72 -25.53 17.89
N TYR A 83 18.91 -24.93 17.83
CA TYR A 83 19.93 -25.10 18.84
C TYR A 83 19.44 -24.47 20.14
N ALA A 84 19.30 -25.27 21.20
CA ALA A 84 18.87 -24.80 22.51
C ALA A 84 19.84 -25.33 23.58
N THR A 85 20.27 -24.44 24.48
CA THR A 85 21.17 -24.81 25.58
C THR A 85 20.35 -25.44 26.72
N PRO A 86 20.79 -26.53 27.36
CA PRO A 86 20.06 -27.11 28.49
C PRO A 86 19.91 -26.09 29.63
N GLY A 87 18.66 -25.78 30.03
CA GLY A 87 18.36 -24.82 31.11
C GLY A 87 18.03 -23.39 30.65
N GLU A 88 17.88 -23.16 29.35
CA GLU A 88 17.66 -21.83 28.81
C GLU A 88 16.18 -21.41 28.84
N ILE A 89 15.90 -20.22 29.39
CA ILE A 89 14.56 -19.62 29.41
C ILE A 89 14.25 -19.21 27.97
N ALA A 90 13.19 -19.81 27.39
CA ALA A 90 12.75 -19.44 26.05
C ALA A 90 12.50 -17.92 26.00
N PRO A 91 13.02 -17.23 24.96
CA PRO A 91 12.72 -15.81 24.80
C PRO A 91 11.20 -15.61 24.74
N PRO A 92 10.68 -14.50 25.30
CA PRO A 92 9.25 -14.24 25.30
C PRO A 92 8.72 -14.34 23.86
N PRO A 93 7.52 -14.93 23.67
CA PRO A 93 6.97 -15.10 22.34
C PRO A 93 6.93 -13.74 21.65
N LEU A 94 7.52 -13.67 20.47
CA LEU A 94 7.43 -12.47 19.63
C LEU A 94 5.94 -12.09 19.53
N PRO A 95 5.58 -10.80 19.68
CA PRO A 95 4.21 -10.37 19.53
C PRO A 95 3.73 -10.89 18.18
N ALA A 96 2.63 -11.65 18.19
CA ALA A 96 2.02 -12.17 16.98
C ALA A 96 1.80 -10.97 16.06
N ILE A 97 2.55 -10.89 14.95
CA ILE A 97 2.24 -9.98 13.85
C ILE A 97 1.01 -10.60 13.19
N ASP A 98 -0.12 -10.48 13.88
CA ASP A 98 -1.40 -11.02 13.49
C ASP A 98 -2.04 -10.05 12.51
N LYS A 99 -1.56 -10.10 11.26
CA LYS A 99 -2.26 -9.57 10.09
C LYS A 99 -2.02 -10.49 8.88
N LEU A 100 -2.50 -11.73 8.99
CA LEU A 100 -3.14 -12.35 7.84
C LEU A 100 -4.33 -11.46 7.48
N ARG A 101 -4.17 -10.62 6.44
CA ARG A 101 -5.24 -9.79 5.92
C ARG A 101 -6.30 -10.71 5.30
N ALA A 102 -7.26 -11.10 6.12
CA ALA A 102 -8.59 -11.50 5.69
C ALA A 102 -9.20 -10.36 4.88
N THR A 103 -9.39 -10.61 3.59
CA THR A 103 -10.43 -10.09 2.68
C THR A 103 -10.21 -10.90 1.40
N ASP A 104 -10.75 -12.11 1.22
CA ASP A 104 -12.16 -12.40 0.99
C ASP A 104 -12.84 -11.31 0.14
N THR A 105 -12.58 -11.37 -1.17
CA THR A 105 -13.40 -10.69 -2.17
C THR A 105 -14.41 -11.70 -2.69
N LYS A 106 -15.66 -11.51 -2.26
CA LYS A 106 -16.84 -11.98 -2.98
C LYS A 106 -17.40 -10.82 -3.80
#